data_AF-A0A511VA17-F1
#
_entry.id   AF-A0A511VA17-F1
#
_cell.length_a   1.000
_cell.length_b   1.000
_cell.length_c   1.000
_cell.angle_alpha   90.00
_cell.angle_beta   90.00
_cell.angle_gamma   90.00
#
_symmetry.space_group_name_H-M   'P 1'
#
loop_
_entity.id
_entity.type
_entity.pdbx_description
1 polymer ?
#
loop_
_entity_poly.entity_id
_entity_poly.type
_entity_poly.pdbx_seq_one_letter_code
_entity_poly.pdbx_strand_id
1 'polypeptide(L)' 'MSDIKNLYDRYNSLPTNELEDILYDIEMSAALTLGMNTYTERQHKQVLRQILKERGVDVNRLFEV' A
#
# COMPACT_ATOMS: atom_id res chain seq x y z
N MET A 1 3.68 17.24 11.86
CA MET A 1 3.08 15.91 12.02
C MET A 1 3.66 15.03 10.94
N SER A 2 4.25 13.87 11.27
CA SER A 2 4.92 13.01 10.27
C SER A 2 3.94 12.57 9.18
N ASP A 3 4.32 12.73 7.90
CA ASP A 3 3.49 12.41 6.73
C ASP A 3 2.92 10.99 6.77
N ILE A 4 3.67 10.05 7.36
CA ILE A 4 3.28 8.65 7.57
C ILE A 4 2.05 8.52 8.49
N LYS A 5 1.95 9.32 9.55
CA LYS A 5 0.81 9.25 10.48
C LYS A 5 -0.47 9.75 9.81
N ASN A 6 -0.37 10.83 9.03
CA ASN A 6 -1.50 11.34 8.25
C ASN A 6 -1.95 10.35 7.17
N LEU A 7 -1.01 9.68 6.51
CA LEU A 7 -1.31 8.61 5.55
C LEU A 7 -2.00 7.42 6.21
N TYR A 8 -1.54 7.03 7.39
CA TYR A 8 -2.13 5.93 8.15
C TYR A 8 -3.59 6.23 8.52
N ASP A 9 -3.86 7.39 9.11
CA ASP A 9 -5.22 7.77 9.52
C ASP A 9 -6.16 7.83 8.30
N ARG A 10 -5.67 8.34 7.16
CA ARG A 10 -6.43 8.39 5.90
C ARG A 10 -6.75 6.98 5.40
N TYR A 11 -5.76 6.12 5.25
CA TYR A 11 -5.97 4.77 4.73
C TYR A 11 -6.76 3.89 5.69
N ASN A 12 -6.61 4.06 6.99
CA ASN A 12 -7.34 3.25 7.96
C ASN A 12 -8.86 3.55 7.95
N SER A 13 -9.28 4.69 7.40
CA SER A 13 -10.70 4.99 7.20
C SER A 13 -11.34 4.26 6.00
N LEU A 14 -10.54 3.69 5.10
CA LEU A 14 -11.02 3.02 3.89
C LEU A 14 -11.32 1.54 4.14
N PRO A 15 -12.23 0.94 3.35
CA PRO A 15 -12.48 -0.51 3.41
C PRO A 15 -11.28 -1.29 2.84
N THR A 16 -11.16 -2.55 3.25
CA THR A 16 -9.97 -3.38 2.97
C THR A 16 -9.75 -3.64 1.48
N ASN A 17 -10.82 -3.87 0.71
CA ASN A 17 -10.75 -4.04 -0.74
C ASN A 17 -10.12 -2.83 -1.45
N GLU A 18 -10.48 -1.60 -1.05
CA GLU A 18 -9.88 -0.40 -1.63
C GLU A 18 -8.38 -0.29 -1.29
N LEU A 19 -7.97 -0.75 -0.11
CA LEU A 19 -6.55 -0.77 0.27
C LEU A 19 -5.75 -1.77 -0.55
N GLU A 20 -6.35 -2.91 -0.88
CA GLU A 20 -5.75 -3.92 -1.76
C GLU A 20 -5.61 -3.38 -3.19
N ASP A 21 -6.66 -2.76 -3.74
CA ASP A 21 -6.65 -2.14 -5.07
C ASP A 21 -5.57 -1.06 -5.18
N ILE A 22 -5.50 -0.14 -4.20
CA ILE A 22 -4.50 0.92 -4.17
C ILE A 22 -3.08 0.34 -4.09
N LEU A 23 -2.88 -0.69 -3.27
CA LEU A 23 -1.57 -1.33 -3.15
C LEU A 23 -1.18 -2.00 -4.47
N TYR A 24 -2.13 -2.67 -5.13
CA TYR A 24 -1.91 -3.30 -6.43
C TYR A 24 -1.54 -2.28 -7.51
N ASP A 25 -2.25 -1.15 -7.59
CA ASP A 25 -1.97 -0.07 -8.54
C ASP A 25 -0.56 0.51 -8.36
N ILE A 26 -0.12 0.68 -7.11
CA ILE A 26 1.24 1.19 -6.81
C ILE A 26 2.31 0.17 -7.20
N GLU A 27 2.07 -1.13 -7.00
CA GLU A 27 3.02 -2.18 -7.41
C GLU A 27 3.05 -2.35 -8.94
N MET A 28 1.89 -2.29 -9.59
CA MET A 28 1.78 -2.34 -11.05
C MET A 28 2.45 -1.13 -11.70
N SER A 29 2.21 0.08 -11.17
CA SER A 29 2.86 1.29 -11.64
C SER A 29 4.37 1.20 -11.49
N ALA A 30 4.87 0.68 -10.37
CA ALA A 30 6.30 0.45 -10.15
C ALA A 30 6.89 -0.59 -11.13
N ALA A 31 6.13 -1.61 -11.51
CA ALA A 31 6.55 -2.58 -12.52
C ALA A 31 6.64 -1.94 -13.92
N LEU A 32 5.66 -1.10 -14.27
CA LEU A 32 5.61 -0.38 -15.56
C LEU A 32 6.71 0.67 -15.68
N THR A 33 7.13 1.29 -14.57
CA THR A 33 8.24 2.27 -14.54
C THR A 33 9.63 1.65 -14.43
N LEU A 34 9.78 0.36 -14.77
CA LEU A 34 11.07 -0.38 -14.70
C LEU A 34 11.67 -0.39 -13.28
N GLY A 35 10.84 -0.40 -12.24
CA GLY A 35 11.29 -0.45 -10.85
C GLY A 35 11.67 0.91 -10.25
N MET A 36 11.33 2.02 -10.91
CA MET A 36 11.47 3.36 -10.32
C MET A 36 10.40 3.58 -9.26
N ASN A 37 10.67 3.14 -8.03
CA ASN A 37 9.88 3.47 -6.85
C ASN A 37 10.31 4.84 -6.29
N THR A 38 9.40 5.80 -6.33
CA THR A 38 9.54 7.09 -5.65
C THR A 38 9.55 6.92 -4.13
N TYR A 39 10.13 7.88 -3.41
CA TYR A 39 10.10 7.91 -1.94
C TYR A 39 8.66 7.88 -1.40
N THR A 40 7.76 8.60 -2.07
CA THR A 40 6.34 8.65 -1.74
C THR A 40 5.68 7.27 -1.89
N GLU A 41 5.85 6.57 -3.01
CA GLU A 41 5.27 5.23 -3.20
C GLU A 41 5.75 4.24 -2.14
N ARG A 42 7.02 4.33 -1.69
CA ARG A 42 7.53 3.50 -0.60
C ARG A 42 6.78 3.76 0.72
N GLN A 43 6.54 5.03 1.05
CA GLN A 43 5.78 5.39 2.26
C GLN A 43 4.34 4.88 2.20
N HIS A 44 3.69 5.06 1.05
CA HIS A 44 2.32 4.56 0.84
C HIS A 44 2.26 3.04 0.96
N LYS A 45 3.17 2.31 0.30
CA LYS A 45 3.26 0.85 0.40
C LYS A 45 3.47 0.37 1.83
N GLN A 46 4.35 1.02 2.58
CA GLN A 46 4.61 0.66 3.96
C GLN A 46 3.34 0.78 4.81
N VAL A 47 2.61 1.89 4.69
CA VAL A 47 1.38 2.13 5.44
C VAL A 47 0.26 1.16 5.03
N LEU A 48 0.05 0.95 3.73
CA LEU A 48 -0.97 0.03 3.21
C LEU A 48 -0.71 -1.40 3.66
N ARG A 49 0.54 -1.89 3.53
CA ARG A 49 0.95 -3.21 4.00
C ARG A 49 0.74 -3.38 5.50
N GLN A 50 1.00 -2.33 6.28
CA GLN A 50 0.78 -2.35 7.72
C GLN A 50 -0.71 -2.50 8.04
N ILE A 51 -1.58 -1.67 7.48
CA ILE A 51 -3.02 -1.71 7.75
C ILE A 51 -3.63 -3.03 7.30
N LEU A 52 -3.28 -3.51 6.10
CA LEU A 52 -3.76 -4.79 5.58
C LEU A 52 -3.36 -5.96 6.51
N LYS A 53 -2.11 -5.97 6.99
CA LYS A 53 -1.63 -6.97 7.95
C LYS A 53 -2.38 -6.90 9.28
N GLU A 54 -2.64 -5.70 9.81
CA GLU A 54 -3.41 -5.51 11.05
C GLU A 54 -4.87 -5.99 10.91
N ARG A 55 -5.43 -5.91 9.70
CA ARG A 55 -6.76 -6.44 9.37
C ARG A 55 -6.77 -7.94 9.03
N GLY A 56 -5.63 -8.61 9.08
CA GLY A 56 -5.50 -10.05 8.83
C GLY A 56 -5.41 -10.43 7.35
N VAL A 57 -5.16 -9.46 6.46
CA VAL A 57 -4.91 -9.73 5.03
C VAL A 57 -3.46 -10.17 4.83
N ASP A 58 -3.28 -11.31 4.15
CA ASP A 58 -1.96 -11.75 3.72
C ASP A 58 -1.57 -11.06 2.42
N VAL A 59 -0.82 -9.99 2.56
CA VAL A 59 -0.39 -9.16 1.43
C VAL A 59 0.51 -9.92 0.45
N ASN A 60 1.20 -10.99 0.87
CA ASN A 60 2.04 -11.76 -0.05
C ASN A 60 1.20 -12.52 -1.07
N ARG A 61 0.00 -12.96 -0.69
CA ARG A 61 -0.94 -13.64 -1.59
C ARG A 61 -1.50 -12.73 -2.67
N LEU A 62 -1.53 -11.42 -2.44
CA LEU A 62 -1.99 -10.44 -3.45
C LEU A 62 -1.05 -10.38 -4.66
N PHE A 63 0.17 -10.89 -4.54
CA PHE A 63 1.20 -10.83 -5.58
C PHE A 63 1.77 -12.20 -5.97
N GLU A 64 1.22 -13.30 -5.44
CA GLU A 64 1.52 -14.64 -5.96
C GLU A 64 0.86 -14.79 -7.34
N VAL A 65 1.68 -14.77 -8.39
CA VAL A 65 1.34 -15.10 -9.78
C VAL A 65 1.70 -16.55 -10.06
#